data_AF-A0A1I5BU18-F1
#
_entry.id   AF-A0A1I5BU18-F1
#
_cell.length_a   1.000
_cell.length_b   1.000
_cell.length_c   1.000
_cell.angle_alpha   90.00
_cell.angle_beta   90.00
_cell.angle_gamma   90.00
#
_symmetry.space_group_name_H-M   'P 1'
#
loop_
_entity.id
_entity.type
_entity.pdbx_description
1 polymer ?
#
loop_
_entity_poly.entity_id
_entity_poly.type
_entity_poly.pdbx_seq_one_letter_code
_entity_poly.pdbx_strand_id
1 'polypeptide(L)'
;MQIRSRQNVAAALAGIAMVGTLAGCSGAGSASTAPQESPSGSDGNAAEQPSTGTEYQDGEYTAVGSYISPGGPESVTVTLTLQDNTVTALEVTGSGGTPNAKKFQGEFIDGIDEVVVGRNIDELNVSKVSGSSLTSGGFNEGLDQIRDDAS
;
A
#
# COMPACT_ATOMS: atom_id res chain seq x y z
N MET A 1 -14.10 -35.97 -10.70
CA MET A 1 -13.81 -34.76 -11.50
C MET A 1 -15.13 -34.10 -11.86
N GLN A 2 -15.51 -33.06 -11.11
CA GLN A 2 -16.69 -32.25 -11.41
C GLN A 2 -16.22 -30.80 -11.46
N ILE A 3 -16.06 -30.32 -12.70
CA ILE A 3 -15.73 -28.96 -13.05
C ILE A 3 -16.99 -28.13 -12.80
N ARG A 4 -16.96 -27.18 -11.85
CA ARG A 4 -18.00 -26.16 -11.71
C ARG A 4 -17.53 -24.90 -12.43
N SER A 5 -17.88 -24.84 -13.72
CA SER A 5 -17.88 -23.64 -14.54
C SER A 5 -19.30 -23.10 -14.62
N ARG A 6 -19.51 -21.83 -14.24
CA ARG A 6 -20.58 -20.87 -14.67
C ARG A 6 -20.05 -19.47 -14.32
N GLN A 7 -19.41 -18.70 -15.20
CA GLN A 7 -19.94 -17.89 -16.30
C GLN A 7 -21.13 -16.97 -15.96
N ASN A 8 -20.88 -15.67 -16.20
CA ASN A 8 -21.78 -14.57 -16.59
C ASN A 8 -22.23 -13.59 -15.50
N VAL A 9 -21.68 -12.36 -15.54
CA VAL A 9 -22.47 -11.13 -15.81
C VAL A 9 -21.57 -10.13 -16.55
N ALA A 10 -21.99 -9.73 -17.74
CA ALA A 10 -21.49 -8.55 -18.45
C ALA A 10 -22.35 -7.34 -18.06
N ALA A 11 -21.74 -6.17 -17.88
CA ALA A 11 -22.42 -4.89 -18.04
C ALA A 11 -21.38 -3.80 -18.41
N ALA A 12 -21.39 -3.43 -19.69
CA ALA A 12 -20.72 -2.27 -20.22
C ALA A 12 -21.60 -1.02 -20.01
N LEU A 13 -21.05 0.06 -19.44
CA LEU A 13 -21.56 1.43 -19.52
C LEU A 13 -20.32 2.35 -19.53
N ALA A 14 -19.92 2.85 -20.70
CA ALA A 14 -20.31 4.18 -21.22
C ALA A 14 -19.67 5.31 -20.40
N GLY A 15 -18.57 5.86 -20.95
CA GLY A 15 -17.80 6.94 -20.34
C GLY A 15 -18.48 8.31 -20.41
N ILE A 16 -17.88 9.26 -19.70
CA ILE A 16 -18.00 10.71 -19.92
C ILE A 16 -16.62 11.30 -19.60
N ALA A 17 -16.05 11.98 -20.59
CA ALA A 17 -14.90 12.87 -20.44
C ALA A 17 -15.40 14.25 -19.98
N MET A 18 -14.67 14.90 -19.08
CA MET A 18 -14.70 16.37 -18.97
C MET A 18 -13.28 16.89 -18.83
N VAL A 19 -12.86 17.60 -19.87
CA VAL A 19 -11.66 18.45 -19.96
C VAL A 19 -11.99 19.77 -19.28
N GLY A 20 -11.11 20.24 -18.39
CA GLY A 20 -11.21 21.55 -17.75
C GLY A 20 -9.84 22.22 -17.67
N THR A 21 -9.48 22.99 -18.70
CA THR A 21 -8.32 23.88 -18.69
C THR A 21 -8.71 25.22 -18.06
N LEU A 22 -8.12 25.58 -16.91
CA LEU A 22 -8.21 26.94 -16.39
C LEU A 22 -6.97 27.73 -16.79
N ALA A 23 -7.20 28.75 -17.64
CA ALA A 23 -6.24 29.78 -17.98
C ALA A 23 -6.46 31.01 -17.09
N GLY A 24 -5.36 31.47 -16.47
CA GLY A 24 -5.01 32.89 -16.31
C GLY A 24 -5.79 33.74 -15.29
N CYS A 25 -5.06 34.28 -14.30
CA CYS A 25 -5.09 35.73 -14.07
C CYS A 25 -3.76 36.20 -13.44
N SER A 26 -3.15 37.19 -14.09
CA SER A 26 -1.93 37.90 -13.70
C SER A 26 -2.19 38.90 -12.58
N GLY A 27 -1.35 38.88 -11.54
CA GLY A 27 -1.28 39.91 -10.51
C GLY A 27 0.17 40.27 -10.22
N ALA A 28 0.66 41.33 -10.86
CA ALA A 28 1.89 42.00 -10.47
C ALA A 28 1.55 43.03 -9.37
N GLY A 29 2.09 42.82 -8.17
CA GLY A 29 2.00 43.75 -7.05
C GLY A 29 3.33 43.76 -6.30
N SER A 30 4.00 44.91 -6.31
CA SER A 30 5.35 45.12 -5.78
C SER A 30 5.42 45.12 -4.23
N ALA A 31 6.50 44.50 -3.75
CA ALA A 31 7.32 44.71 -2.55
C ALA A 31 6.85 45.65 -1.39
N SER A 32 6.91 45.08 -0.17
CA SER A 32 7.80 45.48 0.96
C SER A 32 7.14 45.61 2.35
N THR A 33 7.81 44.99 3.34
CA THR A 33 7.92 45.36 4.77
C THR A 33 7.15 44.48 5.78
N ALA A 34 7.93 43.69 6.53
CA ALA A 34 7.61 43.04 7.81
C ALA A 34 7.64 44.08 8.98
N PRO A 35 7.22 43.81 10.24
CA PRO A 35 7.07 42.48 10.86
C PRO A 35 5.89 42.24 11.83
N GLN A 36 5.71 40.94 12.12
CA GLN A 36 5.15 40.29 13.33
C GLN A 36 3.71 40.58 13.76
N GLU A 37 2.89 39.53 13.83
CA GLU A 37 2.39 38.91 15.08
C GLU A 37 1.60 37.62 14.73
N SER A 38 1.83 36.54 15.48
CA SER A 38 1.19 35.22 15.31
C SER A 38 -0.24 35.24 15.89
N PRO A 39 -1.19 34.48 15.31
CA PRO A 39 -1.40 33.14 15.87
C PRO A 39 -1.67 32.04 14.83
N SER A 40 -1.19 30.85 15.18
CA SER A 40 -1.66 29.50 14.84
C SER A 40 -2.84 29.39 13.86
N GLY A 41 -2.52 28.99 12.63
CA GLY A 41 -3.41 28.33 11.69
C GLY A 41 -2.61 27.20 11.05
N SER A 42 -2.89 25.96 11.45
CA SER A 42 -2.30 24.76 10.87
C SER A 42 -2.92 24.52 9.49
N ASP A 43 -2.47 25.29 8.50
CA ASP A 43 -2.54 24.86 7.11
C ASP A 43 -1.41 23.85 6.93
N GLY A 44 -1.74 22.59 7.23
CA GLY A 44 -0.93 21.45 6.86
C GLY A 44 -0.94 21.29 5.35
N ASN A 45 -0.26 22.19 4.64
CA ASN A 45 0.30 21.87 3.35
C ASN A 45 1.35 20.79 3.65
N ALA A 46 0.93 19.53 3.59
CA ALA A 46 1.85 18.41 3.54
C ALA A 46 2.81 18.74 2.41
N ALA A 47 3.99 19.22 2.77
CA ALA A 47 5.09 19.24 1.85
C ALA A 47 5.24 17.79 1.44
N GLU A 48 4.93 17.48 0.19
CA GLU A 48 5.37 16.26 -0.47
C GLU A 48 6.89 16.27 -0.29
N GLN A 49 7.32 15.57 0.75
CA GLN A 49 8.71 15.38 1.05
C GLN A 49 9.23 14.62 -0.16
N PRO A 50 10.19 15.16 -0.94
CA PRO A 50 10.67 14.45 -2.11
C PRO A 50 11.22 13.11 -1.62
N SER A 51 10.55 12.03 -2.01
CA SER A 51 10.99 10.66 -1.75
C SER A 51 12.35 10.50 -2.42
N THR A 52 13.44 10.59 -1.66
CA THR A 52 14.80 10.36 -2.18
C THR A 52 15.07 8.85 -2.36
N GLY A 53 14.03 8.08 -2.68
CA GLY A 53 14.01 6.63 -2.81
C GLY A 53 14.01 6.18 -4.26
N THR A 54 14.00 4.87 -4.47
CA THR A 54 13.83 4.28 -5.81
C THR A 54 12.43 4.64 -6.31
N GLU A 55 12.28 5.13 -7.54
CA GLU A 55 10.94 5.32 -8.11
C GLU A 55 10.36 3.97 -8.51
N TYR A 56 9.15 3.67 -8.01
CA TYR A 56 8.41 2.46 -8.37
C TYR A 56 7.28 2.82 -9.33
N GLN A 57 7.01 1.95 -10.30
CA GLN A 57 5.86 2.10 -11.18
C GLN A 57 4.55 2.00 -10.37
N ASP A 58 3.61 2.89 -10.67
CA ASP A 58 2.27 2.83 -10.10
C ASP A 58 1.52 1.62 -10.64
N GLY A 59 0.77 0.93 -9.79
CA GLY A 59 0.03 -0.27 -10.20
C GLY A 59 -0.40 -1.17 -9.05
N GLU A 60 -1.09 -2.24 -9.40
CA GLU A 60 -1.41 -3.33 -8.48
C GLU A 60 -0.38 -4.45 -8.67
N TYR A 61 0.21 -4.90 -7.56
CA TYR A 61 1.24 -5.92 -7.53
C TYR A 61 0.81 -7.06 -6.62
N THR A 62 1.20 -8.28 -6.97
CA THR A 62 0.95 -9.46 -6.15
C THR A 62 2.17 -10.35 -6.09
N ALA A 63 2.63 -10.67 -4.88
CA ALA A 63 3.73 -11.59 -4.65
C ALA A 63 3.40 -12.57 -3.51
N VAL A 64 4.14 -13.68 -3.47
CA VAL A 64 4.02 -14.68 -2.43
C VAL A 64 5.31 -14.73 -1.64
N GLY A 65 5.23 -14.49 -0.34
CA GLY A 65 6.34 -14.69 0.56
C GLY A 65 6.17 -15.93 1.42
N SER A 66 7.27 -16.55 1.80
CA SER A 66 7.33 -17.86 2.43
C SER A 66 8.06 -17.80 3.77
N TYR A 67 7.74 -18.73 4.67
CA TYR A 67 8.47 -18.86 5.92
C TYR A 67 8.33 -20.27 6.48
N ILE A 68 9.20 -20.61 7.43
CA ILE A 68 9.18 -21.90 8.12
C ILE A 68 8.61 -21.72 9.53
N SER A 69 7.52 -22.42 9.82
CA SER A 69 6.96 -22.55 11.17
C SER A 69 7.33 -23.91 11.77
N PRO A 70 7.19 -24.12 13.10
CA PRO A 70 7.29 -25.45 13.69
C PRO A 70 6.30 -26.47 13.10
N GLY A 71 5.21 -25.99 12.48
CA GLY A 71 4.21 -26.82 11.79
C GLY A 71 4.56 -27.16 10.33
N GLY A 72 5.66 -26.62 9.80
CA GLY A 72 6.10 -26.81 8.41
C GLY A 72 6.23 -25.50 7.62
N PRO A 73 6.47 -25.58 6.30
CA PRO A 73 6.49 -24.41 5.44
C PRO A 73 5.10 -23.78 5.34
N GLU A 74 5.05 -22.46 5.42
CA GLU A 74 3.86 -21.63 5.30
C GLU A 74 4.16 -20.44 4.37
N SER A 75 3.12 -19.74 3.94
CA SER A 75 3.23 -18.60 3.04
C SER A 75 2.11 -17.58 3.25
N VAL A 76 2.36 -16.36 2.79
CA VAL A 76 1.37 -15.30 2.63
C VAL A 76 1.41 -14.76 1.20
N THR A 77 0.23 -14.52 0.63
CA THR A 77 0.10 -13.78 -0.62
C THR A 77 -0.19 -12.33 -0.26
N VAL A 78 0.61 -11.42 -0.81
CA VAL A 78 0.51 -9.97 -0.61
C VAL A 78 0.07 -9.38 -1.93
N THR A 79 -1.07 -8.70 -1.93
CA THR A 79 -1.55 -7.89 -3.04
C THR A 79 -1.65 -6.44 -2.56
N LEU A 80 -0.98 -5.51 -3.24
CA LEU A 80 -1.03 -4.10 -2.85
C LEU A 80 -1.11 -3.19 -4.08
N THR A 81 -1.60 -1.97 -3.87
CA THR A 81 -1.62 -0.91 -4.88
C THR A 81 -0.59 0.16 -4.52
N LEU A 82 0.29 0.49 -5.46
CA LEU A 82 1.24 1.60 -5.36
C LEU A 82 0.75 2.81 -6.14
N GLN A 83 0.90 3.98 -5.52
CA GLN A 83 0.78 5.28 -6.14
C GLN A 83 1.82 6.22 -5.54
N ASP A 84 2.70 6.79 -6.36
CA ASP A 84 3.77 7.70 -5.92
C ASP A 84 4.61 7.09 -4.78
N ASN A 85 5.05 5.84 -4.98
CA ASN A 85 5.74 4.97 -4.00
C ASN A 85 4.95 4.68 -2.70
N THR A 86 3.71 5.12 -2.58
CA THR A 86 2.89 4.95 -1.38
C THR A 86 1.92 3.79 -1.57
N VAL A 87 1.81 2.94 -0.55
CA VAL A 87 0.82 1.86 -0.54
C VAL A 87 -0.56 2.45 -0.27
N THR A 88 -1.48 2.35 -1.24
CA THR A 88 -2.83 2.92 -1.14
C THR A 88 -3.90 1.89 -0.81
N ALA A 89 -3.64 0.62 -1.09
CA ALA A 89 -4.49 -0.51 -0.73
C ALA A 89 -3.63 -1.74 -0.45
N LEU A 90 -4.12 -2.60 0.45
CA LEU A 90 -3.46 -3.85 0.82
C LEU A 90 -4.49 -4.96 1.02
N GLU A 91 -4.20 -6.12 0.44
CA GLU A 91 -4.86 -7.39 0.72
C GLU A 91 -3.79 -8.43 1.06
N VAL A 92 -3.97 -9.15 2.16
CA VAL A 92 -3.08 -10.23 2.57
C VAL A 92 -3.89 -11.50 2.83
N THR A 93 -3.46 -12.60 2.22
CA THR A 93 -4.05 -13.92 2.47
C THR A 93 -3.00 -14.91 2.92
N GLY A 94 -3.34 -15.76 3.89
CA GLY A 94 -2.44 -16.77 4.44
C GLY A 94 -2.74 -18.18 3.92
N SER A 95 -1.72 -19.01 3.76
CA SER A 95 -1.88 -20.43 3.38
C SER A 95 -2.22 -21.38 4.54
N GLY A 96 -2.39 -20.86 5.76
CA GLY A 96 -2.43 -21.60 7.01
C GLY A 96 -3.46 -22.74 7.06
N GLY A 97 -2.96 -23.98 7.01
CA GLY A 97 -3.79 -25.18 7.15
C GLY A 97 -4.03 -25.62 8.61
N THR A 98 -3.07 -25.34 9.51
CA THR A 98 -3.12 -25.78 10.91
C THR A 98 -3.84 -24.76 11.82
N PRO A 99 -4.37 -25.15 12.99
CA PRO A 99 -5.03 -24.20 13.91
C PRO A 99 -4.13 -23.03 14.34
N ASN A 100 -2.84 -23.29 14.60
CA ASN A 100 -1.90 -22.24 14.98
C ASN A 100 -1.61 -21.29 13.81
N ALA A 101 -1.44 -21.82 12.60
CA ALA A 101 -1.22 -21.00 11.41
C ALA A 101 -2.42 -20.06 11.18
N LYS A 102 -3.64 -20.59 11.22
CA LYS A 102 -4.87 -19.80 11.09
C LYS A 102 -4.96 -18.69 12.13
N LYS A 103 -4.60 -18.99 13.39
CA LYS A 103 -4.60 -18.00 14.46
C LYS A 103 -3.61 -16.87 14.18
N PHE A 104 -2.33 -17.19 14.02
CA PHE A 104 -1.30 -16.16 13.92
C PHE A 104 -1.30 -15.42 12.59
N GLN A 105 -1.64 -16.10 11.49
CA GLN A 105 -1.83 -15.43 10.20
C GLN A 105 -3.08 -14.54 10.23
N GLY A 106 -4.18 -15.00 10.84
CA GLY A 106 -5.38 -14.17 11.02
C GLY A 106 -5.09 -12.91 11.84
N GLU A 107 -4.45 -13.06 13.00
CA GLU A 107 -4.05 -11.94 13.86
C GLU A 107 -3.11 -10.94 13.14
N PHE A 108 -2.24 -11.43 12.24
CA PHE A 108 -1.40 -10.60 11.39
C PHE A 108 -2.22 -9.86 10.34
N ILE A 109 -3.08 -10.57 9.59
CA ILE A 109 -3.90 -10.02 8.50
C ILE A 109 -4.85 -8.96 9.04
N ASP A 110 -5.43 -9.16 10.22
CA ASP A 110 -6.36 -8.21 10.85
C ASP A 110 -5.67 -6.90 11.28
N GLY A 111 -4.34 -6.89 11.46
CA GLY A 111 -3.60 -5.72 11.97
C GLY A 111 -2.60 -5.09 11.01
N ILE A 112 -2.29 -5.74 9.88
CA ILE A 112 -1.21 -5.29 8.99
C ILE A 112 -1.55 -4.02 8.22
N ASP A 113 -2.84 -3.81 7.91
CA ASP A 113 -3.32 -2.65 7.14
C ASP A 113 -2.93 -1.32 7.81
N GLU A 114 -3.16 -1.20 9.13
CA GLU A 114 -2.81 -0.02 9.94
C GLU A 114 -1.31 0.30 9.96
N VAL A 115 -0.47 -0.69 9.66
CA VAL A 115 0.98 -0.55 9.64
C VAL A 115 1.47 -0.17 8.26
N VAL A 116 0.75 -0.50 7.19
CA VAL A 116 1.29 -0.48 5.82
C VAL A 116 0.62 0.58 4.94
N VAL A 117 -0.71 0.69 4.99
CA VAL A 117 -1.44 1.61 4.11
C VAL A 117 -1.10 3.06 4.47
N GLY A 118 -0.87 3.87 3.44
CA GLY A 118 -0.43 5.26 3.54
C GLY A 118 1.07 5.44 3.79
N ARG A 119 1.87 4.37 3.79
CA ARG A 119 3.33 4.47 3.94
C ARG A 119 4.04 4.30 2.60
N ASN A 120 5.21 4.93 2.52
CA ASN A 120 6.14 4.70 1.42
C ASN A 120 6.68 3.27 1.49
N ILE A 121 6.68 2.56 0.36
CA ILE A 121 7.12 1.16 0.28
C ILE A 121 8.59 0.98 0.66
N ASP A 122 9.47 1.98 0.48
CA ASP A 122 10.87 1.93 0.90
C ASP A 122 11.05 1.88 2.42
N GLU A 123 10.07 2.40 3.17
CA GLU A 123 10.12 2.47 4.64
C GLU A 123 9.57 1.20 5.30
N LEU A 124 8.94 0.30 4.53
CA LEU A 124 8.25 -0.86 5.05
C LEU A 124 9.23 -1.99 5.42
N ASN A 125 9.43 -2.18 6.72
CA ASN A 125 10.02 -3.39 7.28
C ASN A 125 9.24 -3.80 8.54
N VAL A 126 8.42 -4.83 8.41
CA VAL A 126 7.48 -5.22 9.47
C VAL A 126 8.14 -6.26 10.37
N SER A 127 8.24 -5.97 11.67
CA SER A 127 8.88 -6.87 12.63
C SER A 127 7.88 -7.86 13.25
N LYS A 128 6.81 -7.35 13.85
CA LYS A 128 5.77 -8.14 14.51
C LYS A 128 4.46 -7.38 14.47
N VAL A 129 3.41 -8.06 14.03
CA VAL A 129 2.03 -7.56 14.10
C VAL A 129 1.23 -8.54 14.94
N SER A 130 0.56 -8.04 15.98
CA SER A 130 -0.31 -8.84 16.86
C SER A 130 0.33 -10.12 17.43
N GLY A 131 1.65 -10.15 17.62
CA GLY A 131 2.35 -11.34 18.11
C GLY A 131 2.96 -12.23 17.03
N SER A 132 2.60 -12.08 15.76
CA SER A 132 3.10 -12.89 14.66
C SER A 132 4.33 -12.28 14.00
N SER A 133 5.52 -12.83 14.27
CA SER A 133 6.78 -12.40 13.62
C SER A 133 7.14 -13.24 12.39
N LEU A 134 6.77 -14.52 12.37
CA LEU A 134 7.08 -15.39 11.23
C LEU A 134 6.26 -14.97 10.00
N THR A 135 4.98 -14.64 10.19
CA THR A 135 4.14 -14.10 9.12
C THR A 135 4.68 -12.76 8.61
N SER A 136 5.21 -11.89 9.49
CA SER A 136 5.91 -10.68 9.05
C SER A 136 7.13 -10.98 8.17
N GLY A 137 7.86 -12.07 8.45
CA GLY A 137 8.98 -12.50 7.62
C GLY A 137 8.55 -12.83 6.19
N GLY A 138 7.50 -13.64 6.04
CA GLY A 138 6.92 -13.91 4.73
C GLY A 138 6.35 -12.65 4.08
N PHE A 139 5.70 -11.77 4.82
CA PHE A 139 5.18 -10.51 4.28
C PHE A 139 6.30 -9.62 3.72
N ASN A 140 7.40 -9.47 4.44
CA ASN A 140 8.54 -8.68 3.97
C ASN A 140 9.20 -9.30 2.73
N GLU A 141 9.29 -10.64 2.65
CA GLU A 141 9.74 -11.32 1.42
C GLU A 141 8.81 -11.03 0.22
N GLY A 142 7.50 -10.93 0.47
CA GLY A 142 6.54 -10.49 -0.54
C GLY A 142 6.75 -9.03 -0.96
N LEU A 143 7.03 -8.13 -0.02
CA LEU A 143 7.35 -6.73 -0.32
C LEU A 143 8.63 -6.58 -1.14
N ASP A 144 9.67 -7.37 -0.83
CA ASP A 144 10.92 -7.35 -1.58
C ASP A 144 10.69 -7.75 -3.06
N GLN A 145 9.90 -8.80 -3.30
CA GLN A 145 9.51 -9.18 -4.66
C GLN A 145 8.70 -8.10 -5.38
N ILE A 146 7.77 -7.45 -4.68
CA ILE A 146 6.97 -6.37 -5.26
C ILE A 146 7.84 -5.17 -5.63
N ARG A 147 8.83 -4.83 -4.80
CA ARG A 147 9.81 -3.78 -5.13
C ARG A 147 10.60 -4.13 -6.39
N ASP A 148 11.04 -5.37 -6.51
CA ASP A 148 11.75 -5.84 -7.71
C ASP A 148 10.85 -5.75 -8.96
N ASP A 149 9.59 -6.21 -8.86
CA ASP A 149 8.61 -6.20 -9.96
C ASP A 149 8.17 -4.79 -10.38
N ALA A 150 8.15 -3.84 -9.45
CA ALA A 150 7.73 -2.46 -9.68
C ALA A 150 8.88 -1.53 -10.12
N SER A 151 10.13 -2.01 -10.12
CA SER A 151 11.32 -1.21 -10.45
C SER A 151 11.62 -1.07 -11.95
#